data_AF-A0A1V2QX10-F1
#
_entry.id   AF-A0A1V2QX10-F1
#
_cell.length_a   1.000
_cell.length_b   1.000
_cell.length_c   1.000
_cell.angle_alpha   90.00
_cell.angle_beta   90.00
_cell.angle_gamma   90.00
#
_symmetry.space_group_name_H-M   'P 1'
#
loop_
_entity.id
_entity.type
_entity.pdbx_description
1 polymer ?
#
loop_
_entity_poly.entity_id
_entity_poly.type
_entity_poly.pdbx_seq_one_letter_code
_entity_poly.pdbx_strand_id
1 'polypeptide(L)'
;MEVATRYVHILGTTTNPDAAWTTQQARNPLTDPGDRAGDFRFPIRDRAGQFTASFDAVLADTDIQIVKIPPRCPRANCYAERFVGTVRREATDRLLIINEHHLRAVLDRYVTHYNHRRPHRALQLAPPRPDHPVPQPAHTSIRRRPVLDGLINEYEPTAA
;
A
#
# COMPACT_ATOMS: atom_id res chain seq x y z
N MET A 1 -1.65 -3.46 4.09
CA MET A 1 -1.02 -2.33 4.82
C MET A 1 -0.62 -2.82 6.19
N GLU A 2 0.63 -2.62 6.56
CA GLU A 2 1.15 -2.83 7.89
C GLU A 2 0.63 -1.73 8.82
N VAL A 3 -0.10 -2.11 9.88
CA VAL A 3 -0.70 -1.11 10.76
C VAL A 3 0.37 -0.32 11.50
N ALA A 4 1.37 -0.96 12.12
CA ALA A 4 2.35 -0.26 12.94
C ALA A 4 3.19 0.76 12.15
N THR A 5 3.72 0.36 10.99
CA THR A 5 4.66 1.13 10.18
C THR A 5 3.98 2.03 9.14
N ARG A 6 2.68 1.83 8.91
CA ARG A 6 1.94 2.39 7.77
C ARG A 6 2.48 1.97 6.40
N TYR A 7 3.33 0.95 6.33
CA TYR A 7 3.85 0.47 5.05
C TYR A 7 2.74 -0.20 4.24
N VAL A 8 2.63 0.14 2.97
CA VAL A 8 1.60 -0.37 2.08
C VAL A 8 2.19 -1.35 1.08
N HIS A 9 1.47 -2.45 0.90
CA HIS A 9 1.70 -3.45 -0.13
C HIS A 9 0.45 -3.48 -1.03
N ILE A 10 0.61 -3.41 -2.35
CA ILE A 10 -0.45 -3.66 -3.32
C ILE A 10 -0.13 -5.00 -3.96
N LEU A 11 -1.03 -5.97 -3.75
CA LEU A 11 -0.81 -7.35 -4.18
C LEU A 11 -1.17 -7.57 -5.65
N GLY A 12 -2.14 -6.80 -6.15
CA GLY A 12 -2.55 -6.87 -7.55
C GLY A 12 -3.68 -5.90 -7.86
N THR A 13 -4.01 -5.83 -9.14
CA THR A 13 -5.11 -5.04 -9.70
C THR A 13 -5.93 -5.93 -10.61
N THR A 14 -7.25 -5.76 -10.59
CA THR A 14 -8.16 -6.38 -11.56
C THR A 14 -9.46 -5.58 -11.63
N THR A 15 -10.15 -5.67 -12.76
CA THR A 15 -11.51 -5.16 -12.91
C THR A 15 -12.56 -6.08 -12.29
N ASN A 16 -12.23 -7.36 -12.06
CA ASN A 16 -13.16 -8.39 -11.59
C ASN A 16 -12.55 -9.16 -10.40
N PRO A 17 -12.55 -8.58 -9.19
CA PRO A 17 -11.96 -9.21 -8.01
C PRO A 17 -12.86 -10.32 -7.47
N ASP A 18 -12.80 -11.49 -8.10
CA ASP A 18 -13.50 -12.68 -7.65
C ASP A 18 -12.72 -13.48 -6.59
N ALA A 19 -13.32 -14.58 -6.12
CA ALA A 19 -12.72 -15.45 -5.11
C ALA A 19 -11.42 -16.13 -5.58
N ALA A 20 -11.36 -16.55 -6.85
CA ALA A 20 -10.20 -17.25 -7.39
C ALA A 20 -9.00 -16.29 -7.50
N TRP A 21 -9.23 -15.10 -8.05
CA TRP A 21 -8.26 -14.03 -8.12
C TRP A 21 -7.77 -13.62 -6.72
N THR A 22 -8.70 -13.41 -5.79
CA THR A 22 -8.36 -13.01 -4.40
C THR A 22 -7.54 -14.09 -3.69
N THR A 23 -7.87 -15.37 -3.89
CA THR A 23 -7.09 -16.51 -3.37
C THR A 23 -5.67 -16.52 -3.96
N GLN A 24 -5.53 -16.24 -5.26
CA GLN A 24 -4.22 -16.14 -5.89
C GLN A 24 -3.40 -14.97 -5.32
N GLN A 25 -4.02 -13.82 -5.04
CA GLN A 25 -3.33 -12.70 -4.39
C GLN A 25 -2.83 -13.01 -2.98
N ALA A 26 -3.50 -13.92 -2.25
CA ALA A 26 -2.97 -14.41 -0.96
C ALA A 26 -1.76 -15.34 -1.14
N ARG A 27 -1.69 -16.07 -2.25
CA ARG A 27 -0.61 -17.02 -2.52
C ARG A 27 0.66 -16.33 -3.00
N ASN A 28 0.55 -15.31 -3.84
CA ASN A 28 1.70 -14.65 -4.47
C ASN A 28 2.79 -14.23 -3.45
N PRO A 29 2.47 -13.54 -2.34
CA PRO A 29 3.46 -13.09 -1.37
C PRO A 29 4.16 -14.25 -0.65
N LEU A 30 3.47 -15.38 -0.46
CA LEU A 30 4.03 -16.57 0.20
C LEU A 30 5.03 -17.33 -0.68
N THR A 31 5.04 -17.05 -1.98
CA THR A 31 5.86 -17.75 -2.98
C THR A 31 7.09 -16.92 -3.38
N ASP A 32 7.13 -15.63 -3.06
CA ASP A 32 8.22 -14.73 -3.42
C ASP A 32 9.35 -14.76 -2.36
N PRO A 33 10.57 -15.21 -2.71
CA PRO A 33 11.71 -15.29 -1.78
C PRO A 33 12.16 -13.94 -1.19
N GLY A 34 11.75 -12.82 -1.79
CA GLY A 34 12.08 -11.47 -1.33
C GLY A 34 10.99 -10.79 -0.49
N ASP A 35 9.81 -11.40 -0.37
CA ASP A 35 8.65 -10.77 0.25
C ASP A 35 8.57 -11.09 1.74
N ARG A 36 8.25 -10.08 2.56
CA ARG A 36 8.10 -10.22 4.03
C ARG A 36 6.79 -10.86 4.43
N ALA A 37 6.13 -11.55 3.50
CA ALA A 37 4.80 -12.10 3.69
C ALA A 37 4.75 -13.11 4.85
N GLY A 38 5.82 -13.90 4.99
CA GLY A 38 5.99 -14.85 6.10
C GLY A 38 6.16 -14.20 7.48
N ASP A 39 6.45 -12.89 7.55
CA ASP A 39 6.53 -12.16 8.82
C ASP A 39 5.14 -11.76 9.34
N PHE A 40 4.10 -11.83 8.50
CA PHE A 40 2.75 -11.39 8.87
C PHE A 40 1.98 -12.48 9.60
N ARG A 41 1.97 -12.38 10.93
CA ARG A 41 1.24 -13.33 11.78
C ARG A 41 -0.29 -13.13 11.78
N PHE A 42 -0.77 -11.90 11.55
CA PHE A 42 -2.19 -11.54 11.68
C PHE A 42 -2.70 -10.58 10.59
N PRO A 43 -3.16 -11.09 9.43
CA PRO A 43 -3.91 -10.30 8.48
C PRO A 43 -5.31 -9.99 9.04
N ILE A 44 -5.64 -8.69 9.05
CA ILE A 44 -6.97 -8.20 9.43
C ILE A 44 -7.75 -7.92 8.14
N ARG A 45 -8.93 -8.50 8.01
CA ARG A 45 -9.80 -8.28 6.84
C ARG A 45 -11.25 -8.03 7.21
N ASP A 46 -11.96 -7.40 6.28
CA ASP A 46 -13.41 -7.35 6.33
C ASP A 46 -14.06 -8.71 5.96
N ARG A 47 -15.39 -8.71 5.83
CA ARG A 47 -16.18 -9.91 5.50
C ARG A 47 -16.69 -9.89 4.06
N ALA A 48 -16.00 -9.20 3.16
CA ALA A 48 -16.40 -9.14 1.77
C ALA A 48 -16.41 -10.55 1.13
N GLY A 49 -17.34 -10.78 0.19
CA GLY A 49 -17.66 -12.12 -0.32
C GLY A 49 -16.53 -12.82 -1.08
N GLN A 50 -15.57 -12.04 -1.59
CA GLN A 50 -14.37 -12.56 -2.27
C GLN A 50 -13.37 -13.23 -1.32
N PHE A 51 -13.46 -13.00 0.00
CA PHE A 51 -12.62 -13.64 1.01
C PHE A 51 -13.22 -14.99 1.45
N THR A 52 -13.11 -15.98 0.57
CA THR A 52 -13.66 -17.33 0.71
C THR A 52 -12.81 -18.24 1.62
N ALA A 53 -13.30 -19.47 1.85
CA ALA A 53 -12.55 -20.49 2.58
C ALA A 53 -11.22 -20.85 1.89
N SER A 54 -11.13 -20.78 0.56
CA SER A 54 -9.89 -21.04 -0.18
C SER A 54 -8.83 -19.96 0.10
N PHE A 55 -9.25 -18.70 0.19
CA PHE A 55 -8.37 -17.61 0.64
C PHE A 55 -7.89 -17.88 2.07
N ASP A 56 -8.80 -18.26 2.97
CA ASP A 56 -8.45 -18.51 4.37
C ASP A 56 -7.47 -19.71 4.51
N ALA A 57 -7.64 -20.76 3.69
CA ALA A 57 -6.79 -21.95 3.69
C ALA A 57 -5.36 -21.69 3.22
N VAL A 58 -5.15 -20.84 2.21
CA VAL A 58 -3.81 -20.51 1.69
C VAL A 58 -2.94 -19.88 2.78
N LEU A 59 -3.51 -19.00 3.60
CA LEU A 59 -2.78 -18.35 4.69
C LEU A 59 -2.57 -19.31 5.87
N ALA A 60 -3.58 -20.11 6.21
CA ALA A 60 -3.49 -21.09 7.29
C ALA A 60 -2.40 -22.16 7.05
N ASP A 61 -2.14 -22.54 5.80
CA ASP A 61 -1.05 -23.47 5.43
C ASP A 61 0.35 -22.94 5.76
N THR A 62 0.46 -21.63 6.03
CA THR A 62 1.70 -20.94 6.43
C THR A 62 1.69 -20.44 7.87
N ASP A 63 0.84 -21.02 8.72
CA ASP A 63 0.67 -20.65 10.14
C ASP A 63 0.19 -19.18 10.35
N ILE A 64 -0.42 -18.57 9.33
CA ILE A 64 -0.94 -17.21 9.40
C ILE A 64 -2.38 -17.23 9.92
N GLN A 65 -2.65 -16.51 11.01
CA GLN A 65 -3.97 -16.45 11.62
C GLN A 65 -4.77 -15.24 11.14
N ILE A 66 -5.86 -15.50 10.42
CA ILE A 66 -6.74 -14.45 9.90
C ILE A 66 -7.66 -13.90 11.01
N VAL A 67 -7.70 -12.58 11.13
CA VAL A 67 -8.60 -11.86 12.02
C VAL A 67 -9.68 -11.17 11.20
N LYS A 68 -10.94 -11.61 11.34
CA LYS A 68 -12.09 -10.98 10.69
C LYS A 68 -12.60 -9.84 11.56
N ILE A 69 -12.79 -8.65 10.99
CA ILE A 69 -13.39 -7.55 11.76
C ILE A 69 -14.81 -7.92 12.22
N PRO A 70 -15.30 -7.34 13.34
CA PRO A 70 -16.67 -7.53 13.79
C PRO A 70 -17.68 -7.08 12.72
N PRO A 71 -18.84 -7.75 12.61
CA PRO A 71 -19.85 -7.34 11.65
C PRO A 71 -20.36 -5.94 11.99
N ARG A 72 -20.57 -5.10 10.96
CA ARG A 72 -21.05 -3.72 11.10
C ARG A 72 -20.12 -2.80 11.92
N CYS A 73 -18.81 -3.08 11.91
CA CYS A 73 -17.80 -2.23 12.55
C CYS A 73 -16.86 -1.59 11.50
N PRO A 74 -17.31 -0.53 10.77
CA PRO A 74 -16.50 0.09 9.72
C PRO A 74 -15.18 0.66 10.25
N ARG A 75 -15.16 1.13 11.50
CA ARG A 75 -13.95 1.65 12.16
C ARG A 75 -12.83 0.60 12.27
N ALA A 76 -13.15 -0.69 12.30
CA ALA A 76 -12.14 -1.74 12.33
C ALA A 76 -11.34 -1.86 11.03
N ASN A 77 -11.86 -1.32 9.91
CA ASN A 77 -11.17 -1.28 8.61
C ASN A 77 -10.58 0.11 8.28
N CYS A 78 -10.56 1.03 9.24
CA CYS A 78 -10.28 2.45 8.99
C CYS A 78 -8.93 2.72 8.32
N TYR A 79 -7.92 1.89 8.56
CA TYR A 79 -6.59 2.06 7.96
C TYR A 79 -6.60 1.78 6.45
N ALA A 80 -7.20 0.66 6.05
CA ALA A 80 -7.32 0.31 4.63
C ALA A 80 -8.22 1.32 3.91
N GLU A 81 -9.38 1.66 4.48
CA GLU A 81 -10.31 2.64 3.91
C GLU A 81 -9.68 4.02 3.76
N ARG A 82 -8.95 4.48 4.78
CA ARG A 82 -8.22 5.75 4.74
C ARG A 82 -7.15 5.74 3.66
N PHE A 83 -6.41 4.64 3.51
CA PHE A 83 -5.43 4.49 2.44
C PHE A 83 -6.10 4.55 1.06
N VAL A 84 -7.15 3.76 0.82
CA VAL A 84 -7.90 3.76 -0.45
C VAL A 84 -8.41 5.17 -0.80
N GLY A 85 -9.03 5.85 0.17
CA GLY A 85 -9.49 7.23 -0.06
C GLY A 85 -8.35 8.21 -0.36
N THR A 86 -7.15 7.97 0.18
CA THR A 86 -5.96 8.80 -0.08
C THR A 86 -5.44 8.60 -1.49
N VAL A 87 -5.23 7.34 -1.92
CA VAL A 87 -4.84 7.00 -3.30
C VAL A 87 -5.82 7.60 -4.31
N ARG A 88 -7.12 7.50 -4.02
CA ARG A 88 -8.16 8.04 -4.89
C ARG A 88 -8.05 9.55 -5.06
N ARG A 89 -8.08 10.27 -3.94
CA ARG A 89 -8.00 11.74 -3.95
C ARG A 89 -6.69 12.25 -4.53
N GLU A 90 -5.58 11.59 -4.26
CA GLU A 90 -4.26 12.06 -4.66
C GLU A 90 -3.91 11.67 -6.11
N ALA A 91 -4.34 10.50 -6.58
CA ALA A 91 -3.96 9.93 -7.88
C ALA A 91 -5.16 9.55 -8.77
N THR A 92 -5.93 8.52 -8.42
CA THR A 92 -6.83 7.87 -9.42
C THR A 92 -8.05 8.71 -9.79
N ASP A 93 -8.51 9.62 -8.93
CA ASP A 93 -9.61 10.53 -9.27
C ASP A 93 -9.12 11.71 -10.15
N ARG A 94 -7.81 11.82 -10.43
CA ARG A 94 -7.19 12.89 -11.21
C ARG A 94 -6.51 12.41 -12.50
N LEU A 95 -6.48 11.10 -12.72
CA LEU A 95 -5.85 10.47 -13.88
C LEU A 95 -6.90 9.67 -14.65
N LEU A 96 -6.89 9.79 -15.98
CA LEU A 96 -7.65 8.90 -16.82
C LEU A 96 -6.92 7.55 -16.91
N ILE A 97 -7.43 6.57 -16.17
CA ILE A 97 -6.91 5.20 -16.20
C ILE A 97 -7.42 4.49 -17.46
N ILE A 98 -6.50 4.07 -18.31
CA ILE A 98 -6.81 3.57 -19.67
C ILE A 98 -7.03 2.05 -19.67
N ASN A 99 -6.28 1.33 -18.84
CA ASN A 99 -6.37 -0.12 -18.69
C ASN A 99 -5.73 -0.58 -17.37
N GLU A 100 -5.81 -1.87 -17.07
CA GLU A 100 -5.25 -2.47 -15.85
C GLU A 100 -3.72 -2.29 -15.73
N HIS A 101 -2.99 -2.37 -16.84
CA HIS A 101 -1.53 -2.18 -16.85
C HIS A 101 -1.17 -0.74 -16.48
N HIS A 102 -1.89 0.25 -17.02
CA HIS A 102 -1.73 1.65 -16.67
C HIS A 102 -2.06 1.87 -15.18
N LEU A 103 -3.16 1.28 -14.67
CA LEU A 103 -3.48 1.35 -13.24
C LEU A 103 -2.36 0.79 -12.37
N ARG A 104 -1.80 -0.37 -12.75
CA ARG A 104 -0.69 -0.99 -12.03
C ARG A 104 0.53 -0.07 -11.99
N ALA A 105 0.95 0.46 -13.13
CA ALA A 105 2.08 1.40 -13.19
C ALA A 105 1.86 2.67 -12.34
N VAL A 106 0.63 3.21 -12.33
CA VAL A 106 0.26 4.36 -11.49
C VAL A 106 0.33 3.98 -10.00
N LEU A 107 -0.23 2.84 -9.62
CA LEU A 107 -0.25 2.38 -8.24
C LEU A 107 1.14 2.01 -7.72
N ASP A 108 2.00 1.41 -8.54
CA ASP A 108 3.39 1.09 -8.19
C ASP A 108 4.21 2.36 -7.92
N ARG A 109 4.09 3.35 -8.80
CA ARG A 109 4.69 4.68 -8.61
C ARG A 109 4.13 5.36 -7.36
N TYR A 110 2.82 5.31 -7.15
CA TYR A 110 2.17 5.92 -5.98
C TYR A 110 2.59 5.24 -4.68
N VAL A 111 2.65 3.91 -4.60
CA VAL A 111 3.05 3.18 -3.40
C VAL A 111 4.52 3.42 -3.09
N THR A 112 5.38 3.50 -4.10
CA THR A 112 6.78 3.89 -3.94
C THR A 112 6.86 5.27 -3.27
N HIS A 113 6.13 6.25 -3.79
CA HIS A 113 6.02 7.57 -3.18
C HIS A 113 5.47 7.49 -1.74
N TYR A 114 4.38 6.77 -1.52
CA TYR A 114 3.70 6.65 -0.24
C TYR A 114 4.59 6.07 0.87
N ASN A 115 5.37 5.04 0.52
CA ASN A 115 6.20 4.30 1.46
C ASN A 115 7.55 4.97 1.73
N HIS A 116 8.10 5.70 0.76
CA HIS A 116 9.48 6.20 0.85
C HIS A 116 9.60 7.72 0.95
N ARG A 117 8.60 8.47 0.48
CA ARG A 117 8.70 9.91 0.27
C ARG A 117 7.58 10.72 0.92
N ARG A 118 6.37 10.16 1.03
CA ARG A 118 5.20 10.84 1.59
C ARG A 118 5.33 11.00 3.11
N PRO A 119 5.20 12.21 3.67
CA PRO A 119 5.24 12.41 5.11
C PRO A 119 3.93 11.95 5.78
N HIS A 120 4.03 11.26 6.93
CA HIS A 120 2.86 10.81 7.69
C HIS A 120 2.84 11.43 9.08
N ARG A 121 1.74 12.09 9.45
CA ARG A 121 1.57 12.67 10.80
C ARG A 121 1.71 11.63 11.91
N ALA A 122 1.27 10.40 11.67
CA ALA A 122 1.41 9.30 12.64
C ALA A 122 2.86 8.86 12.87
N LEU A 123 3.78 9.24 11.99
CA LEU A 123 5.20 8.89 12.01
C LEU A 123 6.08 10.14 12.16
N GLN A 124 5.60 11.17 12.86
CA GLN A 124 6.34 12.43 13.06
C GLN A 124 6.81 13.06 11.73
N LEU A 125 5.95 13.00 10.71
CA LEU A 125 6.22 13.48 9.34
C LEU A 125 7.29 12.69 8.57
N ALA A 126 7.74 11.54 9.09
CA ALA A 126 8.54 10.60 8.32
C ALA A 126 7.67 9.74 7.38
N PRO A 127 8.23 9.28 6.26
CA PRO A 127 7.66 8.18 5.47
C PRO A 127 7.82 6.82 6.20
N PRO A 128 7.02 5.80 5.85
CA PRO A 128 7.09 4.45 6.46
C PRO A 128 8.48 3.82 6.40
N ARG A 129 9.20 4.03 5.30
CA ARG A 129 10.56 3.52 5.08
C ARG A 129 11.35 4.57 4.28
N PRO A 130 11.90 5.60 4.93
CA PRO A 130 12.67 6.63 4.23
C PRO A 130 13.83 6.01 3.44
N ASP A 131 13.97 6.41 2.19
CA ASP A 131 15.06 6.06 1.28
C ASP A 131 16.06 7.22 1.10
N HIS A 132 15.85 8.33 1.82
CA HIS A 132 16.66 9.53 1.81
C HIS A 132 16.75 10.13 3.22
N PRO A 133 17.83 10.87 3.54
CA PRO A 133 17.95 11.54 4.81
C PRO A 133 16.91 12.64 4.97
N VAL A 134 16.43 12.84 6.20
CA VAL A 134 15.57 13.97 6.55
C VAL A 134 16.36 15.27 6.31
N PRO A 135 15.82 16.24 5.53
CA PRO A 135 16.50 17.50 5.27
C PRO A 135 16.86 18.21 6.58
N GLN A 136 18.13 18.56 6.76
CA GLN A 136 18.56 19.46 7.83
C GLN A 136 18.33 20.94 7.43
N PRO A 137 18.07 21.84 8.38
CA PRO A 137 17.81 23.26 8.10
C PRO A 137 18.92 23.98 7.32
N ALA A 138 20.15 23.43 7.32
CA ALA A 138 21.32 24.00 6.65
C ALA A 138 21.36 23.78 5.12
N HIS A 139 20.44 23.01 4.53
CA HIS A 139 20.41 22.82 3.08
C HIS A 139 19.89 24.07 2.38
N THR A 140 20.74 24.70 1.57
CA THR A 140 20.42 25.94 0.82
C THR A 140 19.82 25.67 -0.56
N SER A 141 19.88 24.44 -1.06
CA SER A 141 19.36 24.04 -2.37
C SER A 141 18.44 22.83 -2.26
N ILE A 142 17.26 22.94 -2.87
CA ILE A 142 16.23 21.90 -2.91
C ILE A 142 15.97 21.55 -4.37
N ARG A 143 16.04 20.26 -4.69
CA ARG A 143 15.64 19.70 -5.98
C ARG A 143 14.19 19.22 -5.90
N ARG A 144 13.37 19.69 -6.84
CA ARG A 144 12.02 19.16 -7.08
C ARG A 144 12.08 18.00 -8.07
N ARG A 145 11.47 16.87 -7.71
CA ARG A 145 11.28 15.70 -8.58
C ARG A 145 9.78 15.44 -8.79
N PRO A 146 9.26 15.62 -10.02
CA PRO A 146 7.88 15.26 -10.32
C PRO A 146 7.69 13.75 -10.35
N VAL A 147 6.55 13.29 -9.83
CA VAL A 147 6.08 11.90 -9.80
C VAL A 147 4.65 11.85 -10.32
N LEU A 148 4.26 10.74 -10.95
CA LEU A 148 2.97 10.60 -11.64
C LEU A 148 2.74 11.78 -12.60
N ASP A 149 3.71 12.00 -13.47
CA ASP A 149 3.70 13.03 -14.53
C ASP A 149 3.43 14.45 -13.99
N GLY A 150 3.94 14.73 -12.78
CA GLY A 150 3.88 16.04 -12.14
C GLY A 150 2.69 16.25 -11.21
N LEU A 151 1.80 15.25 -11.10
CA LEU A 151 0.69 15.26 -10.16
C LEU A 151 1.16 15.32 -8.70
N ILE A 152 2.28 14.66 -8.42
CA ILE A 152 2.95 14.65 -7.12
C ILE A 152 4.34 15.23 -7.30
N ASN A 153 4.82 15.96 -6.28
CA ASN A 153 6.17 16.53 -6.28
C ASN A 153 6.89 16.09 -5.01
N GLU A 154 8.03 15.47 -5.22
CA GLU A 154 8.99 15.14 -4.17
C GLU A 154 10.06 16.21 -4.12
N TYR A 155 10.57 16.45 -2.92
CA TYR A 155 11.58 17.48 -2.68
C TYR A 155 12.73 16.84 -1.91
N GLU A 156 13.94 17.02 -2.41
CA GLU A 156 15.16 16.49 -1.80
C GLU A 156 16.25 17.56 -1.73
N PRO A 157 17.12 17.56 -0.72
CA PRO A 157 18.27 18.44 -0.69
C PRO A 157 19.21 18.12 -1.84
N THR A 158 19.74 19.14 -2.49
CA THR A 158 20.86 18.96 -3.43
C THR A 158 22.13 18.78 -2.61
N ALA A 159 23.00 17.83 -2.98
CA ALA A 159 24.34 17.76 -2.43
C ALA A 159 25.09 19.07 -2.76
N ALA A 160 25.83 19.59 -1.78
CA ALA A 160 26.69 20.77 -1.96
C ALA A 160 27.90 20.44 -2.84
#